data_AF-A0AA86N0F8-F1
#
_entry.id   AF-A0AA86N0F8-F1
#
_cell.length_a   1.000
_cell.length_b   1.000
_cell.length_c   1.000
_cell.angle_alpha   90.00
_cell.angle_beta   90.00
_cell.angle_gamma   90.00
#
_symmetry.space_group_name_H-M   'P 1'
#
loop_
_entity.id
_entity.type
_entity.pdbx_description
1 polymer ?
#
loop_
_entity_poly.entity_id
_entity_poly.type
_entity_poly.pdbx_seq_one_letter_code
_entity_poly.pdbx_strand_id
1 'polypeptide(L)' 'MVFHTMKTTLNIDDTIMAQLKREAAKQRRTMSELVEMALRLLFQTQKPRRPLPPLPSFKSGGYLVDIADREALYQAMEGR' A
#
# COMPACT_ATOMS: atom_id res chain seq x y z
N MET A 1 16.30 4.51 18.75
CA MET A 1 15.78 4.89 17.42
C MET A 1 15.87 6.41 17.36
N VAL A 2 16.86 6.96 16.66
CA VAL A 2 17.09 8.41 16.66
C VAL A 2 16.09 9.02 15.67
N PHE A 3 15.06 9.70 16.17
CA PHE A 3 14.18 10.50 15.33
C PHE A 3 14.93 11.78 14.98
N HIS A 4 15.47 11.89 13.76
CA HIS A 4 15.95 13.16 13.21
C HIS A 4 14.74 14.06 12.89
N THR A 5 14.05 14.53 13.92
CA THR A 5 12.91 15.45 13.78
C THR A 5 13.32 16.81 14.32
N MET A 6 13.32 17.82 13.45
CA MET A 6 13.51 19.21 13.84
C MET A 6 12.15 19.85 14.17
N LYS A 7 12.13 20.74 15.17
CA LYS A 7 10.97 21.60 15.43
C LYS A 7 11.09 22.84 14.57
N THR A 8 10.11 23.04 13.70
CA THR A 8 10.05 24.21 12.81
C THR A 8 8.78 24.99 13.13
N THR A 9 8.92 26.29 13.28
CA THR A 9 7.78 27.21 13.36
C THR A 9 7.43 27.67 11.95
N LEU A 10 6.19 27.45 11.52
CA LEU A 10 5.70 27.90 10.22
C LEU A 10 4.39 28.68 10.39
N ASN A 11 4.18 29.66 9.50
CA ASN A 11 2.92 30.39 9.45
C ASN A 11 1.91 29.58 8.62
N ILE A 12 0.76 29.27 9.21
CA ILE A 12 -0.33 28.54 8.56
C ILE A 12 -1.59 29.36 8.74
N ASP A 13 -2.34 29.52 7.65
CA ASP A 13 -3.66 30.14 7.64
C ASP A 13 -4.62 29.46 8.66
N ASP A 14 -5.45 30.25 9.32
CA ASP A 14 -6.31 29.78 10.42
C ASP A 14 -7.39 28.79 9.94
N THR A 15 -7.91 28.99 8.73
CA THR A 15 -8.89 28.08 8.12
C THR A 15 -8.26 26.71 7.84
N ILE A 16 -7.01 26.71 7.37
CA ILE A 16 -6.24 25.49 7.12
C ILE A 16 -5.90 24.79 8.43
N MET A 17 -5.54 25.53 9.49
CA MET A 17 -5.32 24.94 10.80
C MET A 17 -6.58 24.31 11.39
N ALA A 18 -7.76 24.92 11.18
CA ALA A 18 -9.03 24.33 11.59
C ALA A 18 -9.33 23.04 10.83
N GLN A 19 -9.02 22.97 9.53
CA GLN A 19 -9.15 21.75 8.74
C GLN A 19 -8.17 20.66 9.21
N LEU A 20 -6.91 21.01 9.44
CA LEU A 20 -5.88 20.08 9.91
C LEU A 20 -6.27 19.44 11.26
N LYS A 21 -6.79 20.23 12.20
CA LYS A 21 -7.29 19.72 13.50
C LYS A 21 -8.43 18.72 13.33
N ARG A 22 -9.41 19.03 12.46
CA ARG A 22 -10.54 18.14 12.19
C ARG A 22 -10.07 16.81 11.58
N GLU A 23 -9.14 16.85 10.62
CA GLU A 23 -8.60 15.64 10.01
C GLU A 23 -7.73 14.83 10.96
N ALA A 24 -6.94 15.48 11.82
CA ALA A 24 -6.15 14.81 12.86
C ALA A 24 -7.06 14.01 13.81
N ALA A 25 -8.15 14.63 14.27
CA ALA A 25 -9.14 13.98 15.14
C ALA A 25 -9.83 12.81 14.43
N LYS A 26 -10.25 13.01 13.18
CA LYS A 26 -10.92 11.98 12.36
C LYS A 26 -10.03 10.75 12.15
N GLN A 27 -8.73 10.96 11.90
CA GLN A 27 -7.77 9.89 11.63
C GLN A 27 -7.12 9.32 12.91
N ARG A 28 -7.45 9.85 14.09
CA ARG A 28 -6.81 9.54 15.38
C ARG A 28 -5.28 9.66 15.33
N ARG A 29 -4.79 10.73 14.70
CA ARG A 29 -3.37 11.04 14.52
C ARG A 29 -3.06 12.42 15.08
N THR A 30 -1.79 12.67 15.37
CA THR A 30 -1.33 14.01 15.77
C THR A 30 -1.27 14.94 14.56
N MET A 31 -1.36 16.26 14.81
CA MET A 31 -1.23 17.26 13.75
C MET A 31 0.15 17.23 13.10
N SER A 32 1.21 16.99 13.89
CA SER A 32 2.59 16.88 13.39
C SER A 32 2.77 15.70 12.45
N GLU A 33 2.16 14.54 12.75
CA GLU A 33 2.19 13.37 11.84
C GLU A 33 1.49 13.67 10.52
N LEU A 34 0.33 14.34 10.55
CA LEU A 34 -0.38 14.71 9.32
C LEU A 34 0.41 15.70 8.46
N VAL A 35 1.03 16.70 9.08
CA VAL A 35 1.87 17.67 8.36
C VAL A 35 3.08 16.98 7.75
N GLU A 36 3.76 16.12 8.51
CA GLU A 36 4.90 15.33 8.02
C GLU A 36 4.49 14.44 6.83
N MET A 37 3.35 13.76 6.92
CA MET A 37 2.83 12.95 5.81
C MET A 37 2.56 13.79 4.56
N ALA A 38 1.94 14.96 4.73
CA ALA A 38 1.66 15.86 3.61
C ALA A 38 2.95 16.38 2.95
N LEU A 39 3.96 16.75 3.75
CA LEU A 39 5.27 17.17 3.24
C LEU A 39 5.99 16.03 2.50
N ARG A 40 5.95 14.80 3.04
CA ARG A 40 6.51 13.63 2.36
C ARG A 40 5.85 13.38 1.02
N LEU A 41 4.53 13.49 0.94
CA LEU A 41 3.79 13.34 -0.31
C LEU A 41 4.14 14.45 -1.30
N LEU A 42 4.27 15.69 -0.83
CA LEU A 42 4.67 16.83 -1.66
C LEU A 42 6.05 16.63 -2.30
N PHE A 43 7.02 16.14 -1.51
CA PHE A 43 8.38 15.90 -1.98
C PHE A 43 8.60 14.53 -2.61
N GLN A 44 7.59 13.66 -2.62
CA GLN A 44 7.67 12.39 -3.31
C GLN A 44 7.66 12.66 -4.81
N THR A 45 8.84 12.67 -5.44
CA THR A 45 8.98 12.76 -6.89
C THR A 45 8.09 11.69 -7.52
N GLN A 46 7.06 12.11 -8.25
CA GLN A 46 6.26 11.19 -9.04
C GLN A 46 7.21 10.54 -10.03
N LYS A 47 7.53 9.26 -9.81
CA LYS A 47 8.30 8.50 -10.80
C LYS A 47 7.47 8.54 -12.08
N PRO A 48 8.04 9.00 -13.21
CA PRO A 48 7.32 8.96 -14.47
C PRO A 48 6.83 7.53 -14.68
N ARG A 49 5.55 7.37 -15.05
CA ARG A 49 4.99 6.06 -15.38
C ARG A 49 5.81 5.49 -16.52
N ARG A 50 6.73 4.57 -16.18
CA ARG A 50 7.47 3.79 -17.16
C ARG A 50 6.61 2.60 -17.58
N PRO A 51 6.61 2.22 -18.86
CA PRO A 51 5.99 0.96 -19.25
C PRO A 51 6.64 -0.16 -18.44
N LEU A 52 5.82 -0.88 -17.68
CA LEU A 52 6.28 -2.04 -16.94
C LEU A 52 6.51 -3.18 -17.95
N PRO A 53 7.56 -3.99 -17.77
CA PRO A 53 7.69 -5.21 -18.56
C PRO A 53 6.45 -6.09 -18.32
N PRO A 54 6.06 -6.94 -19.30
CA PRO A 54 4.98 -7.90 -19.09
C PRO A 54 5.31 -8.80 -17.91
N LEU A 55 4.28 -9.20 -17.16
CA LEU A 55 4.43 -10.17 -16.09
C LEU A 55 4.95 -11.50 -16.66
N PRO A 56 5.81 -12.23 -15.93
CA PRO A 56 6.26 -13.53 -16.37
C PRO A 56 5.05 -14.47 -16.54
N SER A 57 4.95 -15.09 -17.72
CA SER A 57 3.95 -16.12 -17.99
C SER A 57 4.56 -17.49 -17.79
N PHE A 58 3.91 -18.36 -17.01
CA PHE A 58 4.27 -19.76 -16.88
C PHE A 58 3.20 -20.64 -17.52
N LYS A 59 3.62 -21.58 -18.39
CA LYS A 59 2.71 -22.61 -18.92
C LYS A 59 2.64 -23.75 -17.91
N SER A 60 1.65 -23.72 -17.03
CA SER A 60 1.47 -24.73 -15.97
C SER A 60 1.07 -26.12 -16.48
N GLY A 61 0.79 -26.28 -17.77
CA GLY A 61 0.31 -27.56 -18.35
C GLY A 61 -1.17 -27.84 -18.10
N GLY A 62 -1.90 -26.93 -17.46
CA GLY A 62 -3.31 -27.10 -17.12
C GLY A 62 -3.52 -27.88 -15.82
N TYR A 63 -4.77 -28.29 -15.57
CA TYR A 63 -5.15 -29.08 -14.41
C TYR A 63 -5.22 -30.56 -14.80
N LEU A 64 -4.66 -31.44 -13.97
CA LEU A 64 -4.73 -32.89 -14.18
C LEU A 64 -6.09 -33.48 -13.77
N VAL A 65 -6.77 -32.83 -12.83
CA VAL A 65 -8.05 -33.25 -12.25
C VAL A 65 -8.92 -32.03 -11.98
N ASP A 66 -10.24 -32.22 -11.91
CA ASP A 66 -11.13 -31.20 -11.37
C ASP A 66 -10.86 -31.04 -9.86
N ILE A 67 -10.63 -29.80 -9.41
CA ILE A 67 -10.35 -29.48 -8.01
C ILE A 67 -11.57 -29.78 -7.11
N ALA A 68 -12.78 -29.76 -7.69
CA ALA A 68 -14.00 -30.12 -6.97
C ALA A 68 -14.19 -31.64 -6.81
N ASP A 69 -13.46 -32.46 -7.58
CA ASP A 69 -13.55 -33.92 -7.53
C ASP A 69 -12.40 -34.52 -6.70
N ARG A 70 -12.73 -34.79 -5.44
CA ARG A 70 -11.81 -35.38 -4.47
C ARG A 70 -11.34 -36.78 -4.89
N GLU A 71 -12.20 -37.58 -5.51
CA GLU A 71 -11.87 -38.96 -5.88
C GLU A 71 -10.94 -38.97 -7.10
N ALA A 72 -11.20 -38.11 -8.10
CA ALA A 72 -10.31 -37.93 -9.25
C ALA A 72 -8.89 -37.52 -8.81
N LEU A 73 -8.78 -36.63 -7.82
CA LEU A 73 -7.49 -36.24 -7.24
C LEU A 73 -6.74 -37.43 -6.62
N TYR A 74 -7.43 -38.23 -5.78
CA TYR A 74 -6.79 -39.41 -5.17
C TYR A 74 -6.37 -40.45 -6.20
N GLN A 75 -7.18 -40.67 -7.25
CA GLN A 75 -6.82 -41.59 -8.34
C GLN A 75 -5.56 -41.11 -9.08
N ALA A 76 -5.47 -39.82 -9.41
CA ALA A 76 -4.30 -39.25 -10.07
C ALA A 76 -3.03 -39.28 -9.19
N MET A 77 -3.19 -39.24 -7.86
CA MET A 77 -2.06 -39.29 -6.91
C MET A 77 -1.62 -40.73 -6.56
N GLU A 78 -2.55 -41.67 -6.42
CA GLU A 78 -2.30 -42.99 -5.82
C GLU A 78 -2.48 -44.19 -6.77
N GLY A 79 -3.01 -43.99 -7.98
CA GLY A 79 -2.98 -44.97 -9.08
C GLY A 79 -3.59 -46.35 -8.80
N ARG A 80 -4.74 -46.42 -8.10
CA ARG A 80 -5.53 -47.66 -7.99
C ARG A 80 -6.68 -47.68 -8.99
#